data_AF-A0A9J6ERN4-F1
#
_entry.id   AF-A0A9J6ERN4-F1
#
_cell.length_a   1.000
_cell.length_b   1.000
_cell.length_c   1.000
_cell.angle_alpha   90.00
_cell.angle_beta   90.00
_cell.angle_gamma   90.00
#
_symmetry.space_group_name_H-M   'P 1'
#
loop_
_entity.id
_entity.type
_entity.pdbx_description
1 polymer ?
#
loop_
_entity_poly.entity_id
_entity_poly.type
_entity_poly.pdbx_seq_one_letter_code
_entity_poly.pdbx_strand_id
1 'polypeptide(L)'
;MPRCAVPGCRSGYSSATSNEVPFVQRHFFKPPKDPNVLREWNNAAGRANFEVTQRSYICDRHFDEADICTSFQHVVNGETVSIPRGRWELKKGAVPRHFANCAELDLKLCVENVGTNAASVLVAEDDITPVLQSESETCTEMLEHENRLPQMLKAWKSS
;
A
#
# COMPACT_ATOMS: atom_id res chain seq x y z
N MET A 1 10.69 -18.42 -10.00
CA MET A 1 9.84 -17.59 -9.12
C MET A 1 10.73 -16.56 -8.42
N PRO A 2 10.40 -15.26 -8.40
CA PRO A 2 11.15 -14.30 -7.59
C PRO A 2 11.03 -14.65 -6.10
N ARG A 3 12.03 -14.27 -5.30
CA ARG A 3 12.00 -14.36 -3.84
C ARG A 3 11.62 -13.01 -3.27
N CYS A 4 10.86 -13.02 -2.16
CA CYS A 4 10.58 -11.77 -1.44
C CYS A 4 11.90 -11.20 -0.89
N ALA A 5 12.12 -9.91 -1.09
CA ALA A 5 13.30 -9.21 -0.62
C ALA A 5 13.24 -8.89 0.88
N VAL A 6 12.02 -8.87 1.47
CA VAL A 6 11.83 -8.55 2.88
C VAL A 6 12.54 -9.58 3.76
N PRO A 7 13.46 -9.16 4.64
CA PRO A 7 14.17 -10.06 5.54
C PRO A 7 13.21 -10.90 6.39
N GLY A 8 13.51 -12.19 6.54
CA GLY A 8 12.67 -13.13 7.28
C GLY A 8 11.41 -13.61 6.54
N CYS A 9 11.08 -13.03 5.38
CA CYS A 9 10.00 -13.53 4.55
C CYS A 9 10.44 -14.75 3.73
N ARG A 10 9.76 -15.89 3.91
CA ARG A 10 10.05 -17.13 3.18
C ARG A 10 9.26 -17.28 1.88
N SER A 11 8.50 -16.26 1.46
CA SER A 11 7.74 -16.31 0.21
C SER A 11 8.66 -16.43 -1.01
N GLY A 12 8.40 -17.42 -1.86
CA GLY A 12 9.19 -17.70 -3.07
C GLY A 12 10.41 -18.61 -2.84
N TYR A 13 10.67 -19.05 -1.61
CA TYR A 13 11.68 -20.08 -1.33
C TYR A 13 11.09 -21.47 -1.53
N SER A 14 11.84 -22.37 -2.18
CA SER A 14 11.43 -23.77 -2.40
C SER A 14 11.25 -24.57 -1.11
N SER A 15 11.93 -24.17 -0.03
CA SER A 15 11.80 -24.81 1.29
C SER A 15 10.53 -24.42 2.05
N ALA A 16 9.77 -23.44 1.56
CA ALA A 16 8.51 -23.02 2.19
C ALA A 16 7.34 -23.96 1.85
N THR A 17 7.52 -24.88 0.90
CA THR A 17 6.55 -25.94 0.58
C THR A 17 6.92 -27.21 1.33
N SER A 18 6.57 -27.27 2.61
CA SER A 18 6.53 -28.55 3.33
C SER A 18 5.18 -29.23 3.06
N ASN A 19 5.10 -30.55 3.22
CA ASN A 19 3.83 -31.28 3.14
C ASN A 19 2.81 -30.81 4.21
N GLU A 20 3.26 -30.08 5.23
CA GLU A 20 2.44 -29.59 6.34
C GLU A 20 1.79 -28.24 6.07
N VAL A 21 2.36 -27.42 5.17
CA VAL A 21 1.83 -26.10 4.84
C VAL A 21 1.45 -26.08 3.36
N PRO A 22 0.17 -25.88 3.00
CA PRO A 22 -0.25 -25.85 1.62
C PRO A 22 0.53 -24.78 0.85
N PHE A 23 0.97 -25.13 -0.37
CA PHE A 23 1.60 -24.17 -1.27
C PHE A 23 0.60 -23.07 -1.61
N VAL A 24 0.78 -21.90 -1.00
CA VAL A 24 0.04 -20.69 -1.37
C VAL A 24 0.84 -19.97 -2.44
N GLN A 25 0.32 -19.96 -3.67
CA GLN A 25 0.86 -19.15 -4.75
C GLN A 25 0.84 -17.67 -4.31
N ARG A 26 2.01 -17.04 -4.27
CA ARG A 26 2.16 -15.63 -3.90
C ARG A 26 2.27 -14.75 -5.13
N HIS A 27 1.81 -13.51 -4.98
CA HIS A 27 1.98 -12.46 -5.97
C HIS A 27 3.13 -11.56 -5.54
N PHE A 28 3.97 -11.18 -6.50
CA PHE A 28 5.17 -10.40 -6.24
C PHE A 28 5.10 -9.08 -7.00
N PHE A 29 5.33 -7.99 -6.28
CA PHE A 29 5.27 -6.64 -6.79
C PHE A 29 6.68 -6.07 -6.90
N LYS A 30 6.91 -5.36 -8.01
CA LYS A 30 8.12 -4.56 -8.18
C LYS A 30 7.89 -3.20 -7.52
N PRO A 31 8.95 -2.60 -6.93
CA PRO A 31 8.88 -1.22 -6.50
C PRO A 31 8.54 -0.29 -7.67
N PRO A 32 7.81 0.79 -7.40
CA PRO A 32 7.50 1.80 -8.40
C PRO A 32 8.79 2.45 -8.91
N LYS A 33 8.76 2.90 -10.17
CA LYS A 33 9.87 3.65 -10.79
C LYS A 33 9.99 5.08 -10.23
N ASP A 34 8.90 5.60 -9.67
CA ASP A 34 8.87 6.92 -9.06
C ASP A 34 9.76 6.92 -7.81
N PRO A 35 10.81 7.77 -7.76
CA PRO A 35 11.72 7.83 -6.62
C PRO A 35 11.03 8.24 -5.31
N ASN A 36 9.93 9.02 -5.37
CA ASN A 36 9.22 9.44 -4.16
C ASN A 36 8.52 8.26 -3.49
N VAL A 37 7.78 7.47 -4.27
CA VAL A 37 7.08 6.29 -3.74
C VAL A 37 8.09 5.20 -3.38
N LEU A 38 9.20 5.08 -4.11
CA LEU A 38 10.30 4.19 -3.72
C LEU A 38 10.91 4.56 -2.36
N ARG A 39 11.06 5.87 -2.09
CA ARG A 39 11.51 6.36 -0.79
C ARG A 39 10.51 6.01 0.31
N GLU A 40 9.22 6.12 0.05
CA GLU A 40 8.19 5.69 1.01
C GLU A 40 8.27 4.18 1.30
N TRP A 41 8.52 3.36 0.29
CA TRP A 41 8.73 1.92 0.50
C TRP A 41 9.95 1.63 1.37
N ASN A 42 11.06 2.35 1.16
CA ASN A 42 12.25 2.24 1.99
C ASN A 42 12.00 2.70 3.43
N ASN A 43 11.31 3.83 3.59
CA ASN A 43 10.92 4.35 4.90
C ASN A 43 10.03 3.35 5.66
N ALA A 44 9.05 2.75 4.97
CA ALA A 44 8.16 1.76 5.57
C ALA A 44 8.89 0.48 5.96
N ALA A 45 9.93 0.09 5.21
CA ALA A 45 10.76 -1.04 5.57
C ALA A 45 11.63 -0.79 6.81
N GLY A 46 11.91 0.49 7.12
CA GLY A 46 12.33 0.96 8.44
C GLY A 46 13.64 0.38 8.99
N ARG A 47 14.49 -0.20 8.16
CA ARG A 47 15.65 -0.98 8.61
C ARG A 47 16.96 -0.50 7.99
N ALA A 48 17.97 -0.24 8.83
CA ALA A 48 19.27 0.27 8.40
C ALA A 48 19.99 -0.63 7.37
N ASN A 49 19.77 -1.95 7.42
CA ASN A 49 20.47 -2.92 6.57
C ASN A 49 19.61 -3.49 5.43
N PHE A 50 18.46 -2.90 5.13
CA PHE A 50 17.60 -3.36 4.04
C PHE A 50 17.10 -2.18 3.20
N GLU A 51 17.52 -2.19 1.95
CA GLU A 51 17.09 -1.22 0.95
C GLU A 51 16.27 -1.90 -0.15
N VAL A 52 15.10 -1.33 -0.42
CA VAL A 52 14.26 -1.70 -1.54
C VAL A 52 14.83 -1.08 -2.81
N THR A 53 15.42 -1.93 -3.65
CA THR A 53 15.95 -1.54 -4.96
C THR A 53 14.97 -1.88 -6.08
N GLN A 54 15.16 -1.32 -7.29
CA GLN A 54 14.36 -1.63 -8.48
C GLN A 54 14.42 -3.11 -8.93
N ARG A 55 15.39 -3.88 -8.43
CA ARG A 55 15.53 -5.32 -8.70
C ARG A 55 14.84 -6.19 -7.64
N SER A 56 14.48 -5.59 -6.51
CA SER A 56 13.80 -6.26 -5.40
C SER A 56 12.34 -6.56 -5.75
N TYR A 57 11.78 -7.56 -5.08
CA TYR A 57 10.37 -7.91 -5.18
C TYR A 57 9.80 -8.07 -3.78
N ILE A 58 8.58 -7.57 -3.55
CA ILE A 58 7.87 -7.73 -2.27
C ILE A 58 6.58 -8.51 -2.54
N CYS A 59 6.28 -9.51 -1.71
CA CYS A 59 5.06 -10.31 -1.88
C CYS A 59 3.80 -9.61 -1.32
N ASP A 60 2.64 -10.10 -1.74
CA ASP A 60 1.29 -9.66 -1.34
C ASP A 60 1.09 -9.48 0.15
N ARG A 61 1.67 -10.35 0.98
CA ARG A 61 1.50 -10.29 2.44
C ARG A 61 1.99 -9.00 3.09
N HIS A 62 2.84 -8.23 2.41
CA HIS A 62 3.39 -7.00 2.95
C HIS A 62 2.50 -5.79 2.68
N PHE A 63 1.42 -5.94 1.89
CA PHE A 63 0.49 -4.88 1.55
C PHE A 63 -0.88 -5.13 2.17
N ASP A 64 -1.65 -4.07 2.38
CA ASP A 64 -3.07 -4.20 2.71
C ASP A 64 -3.82 -4.78 1.51
N GLU A 65 -4.77 -5.69 1.75
CA GLU A 65 -5.60 -6.25 0.66
C GLU A 65 -6.36 -5.15 -0.10
N ALA A 66 -6.74 -4.09 0.62
CA ALA A 66 -7.36 -2.90 0.04
C ALA A 66 -6.45 -2.18 -0.97
N ASP A 67 -5.14 -2.31 -0.87
CA ASP A 67 -4.16 -1.70 -1.78
C ASP A 67 -3.83 -2.59 -2.99
N ILE A 68 -4.40 -3.80 -3.03
CA ILE A 68 -4.17 -4.78 -4.10
C ILE A 68 -5.41 -4.87 -5.00
N CYS A 69 -5.20 -4.62 -6.29
CA CYS A 69 -6.20 -4.85 -7.32
C CYS A 69 -6.14 -6.32 -7.79
N THR A 70 -7.11 -7.12 -7.35
CA THR A 70 -7.23 -8.55 -7.70
C THR A 70 -8.16 -8.80 -8.90
N SER A 71 -9.06 -7.87 -9.21
CA SER A 71 -9.97 -7.94 -10.36
C SER A 71 -9.99 -6.64 -11.19
N PHE A 72 -10.43 -6.75 -12.43
CA PHE A 72 -10.86 -5.63 -13.26
C PHE A 72 -12.35 -5.40 -13.04
N GLN A 73 -12.74 -4.14 -12.80
CA GLN A 73 -14.14 -3.75 -12.78
C GLN A 73 -14.50 -3.11 -14.10
N HIS A 74 -15.55 -3.62 -14.75
CA HIS A 74 -16.08 -3.10 -16.01
C HIS A 74 -17.58 -2.90 -15.88
N VAL A 75 -18.08 -1.76 -16.36
CA VAL A 75 -19.53 -1.54 -16.48
C VAL A 75 -19.95 -1.99 -17.87
N VAL A 76 -20.75 -3.06 -17.94
CA VAL A 76 -21.34 -3.57 -19.17
C VAL A 76 -22.85 -3.49 -19.03
N ASN A 77 -23.51 -2.75 -19.93
CA ASN A 77 -24.97 -2.55 -19.90
C ASN A 77 -25.52 -1.97 -18.58
N GLY A 78 -24.72 -1.18 -17.86
CA GLY A 78 -25.09 -0.60 -16.56
C GLY A 78 -24.86 -1.53 -15.36
N GLU A 79 -24.40 -2.77 -15.58
CA GLU A 79 -24.03 -3.71 -14.53
C GLU A 79 -22.51 -3.75 -14.35
N THR A 80 -22.04 -3.72 -13.10
CA THR A 80 -20.61 -3.80 -12.79
C THR A 80 -20.18 -5.25 -12.72
N VAL A 81 -19.41 -5.70 -13.71
CA VAL A 81 -18.83 -7.04 -13.78
C VAL A 81 -17.39 -6.99 -13.27
N SER A 82 -17.03 -7.96 -12.42
CA SER A 82 -15.69 -8.13 -11.85
C SER A 82 -14.99 -9.33 -12.48
N ILE A 83 -13.87 -9.11 -13.17
CA ILE A 83 -13.10 -10.16 -13.84
C ILE A 83 -11.77 -10.36 -13.09
N PRO A 84 -11.45 -11.56 -12.56
CA PRO A 84 -10.21 -11.77 -11.82
C PRO A 84 -8.98 -11.56 -12.69
N ARG A 85 -7.94 -10.93 -12.14
CA ARG A 85 -6.67 -10.69 -12.83
C ARG A 85 -5.76 -11.90 -12.67
N GLY A 86 -5.14 -12.35 -13.76
CA GLY A 86 -4.05 -13.34 -13.69
C GLY A 86 -2.80 -12.82 -12.97
N ARG A 87 -2.57 -11.50 -13.02
CA ARG A 87 -1.52 -10.81 -12.27
C ARG A 87 -2.13 -9.67 -11.47
N TRP A 88 -2.00 -9.76 -10.15
CA TRP A 88 -2.42 -8.69 -9.26
C TRP A 88 -1.52 -7.47 -9.45
N GLU A 89 -2.09 -6.30 -9.21
CA GLU A 89 -1.39 -5.02 -9.27
C GLU A 89 -1.63 -4.22 -8.00
N LEU A 90 -0.70 -3.34 -7.67
CA LEU A 90 -0.88 -2.41 -6.57
C LEU A 90 -1.61 -1.16 -7.05
N LYS A 91 -2.44 -0.59 -6.17
CA LYS A 91 -3.00 0.74 -6.36
C LYS A 91 -1.88 1.79 -6.41
N LYS A 92 -2.17 2.93 -7.03
CA LYS A 92 -1.22 4.06 -7.07
C LYS A 92 -0.96 4.55 -5.64
N GLY A 93 0.31 4.71 -5.29
CA GLY A 93 0.71 5.14 -3.94
C GLY A 93 0.63 4.05 -2.87
N ALA A 94 0.31 2.80 -3.22
CA ALA A 94 0.38 1.70 -2.27
C ALA A 94 1.80 1.52 -1.75
N VAL A 95 1.93 1.38 -0.44
CA VAL A 95 3.20 1.16 0.27
C VAL A 95 3.10 -0.11 1.11
N PRO A 96 4.19 -0.88 1.27
CA PRO A 96 4.18 -2.04 2.14
C PRO A 96 4.02 -1.59 3.60
N ARG A 97 3.16 -2.26 4.36
CA ARG A 97 2.82 -1.93 5.75
C ARG A 97 3.11 -3.06 6.73
N HIS A 98 3.07 -4.30 6.28
CA HIS A 98 3.18 -5.47 7.15
C HIS A 98 4.59 -6.05 7.14
N PHE A 99 5.39 -5.72 8.15
CA PHE A 99 6.73 -6.28 8.35
C PHE A 99 6.79 -7.17 9.60
N ALA A 100 5.85 -8.11 9.72
CA ALA A 100 5.76 -9.04 10.85
C ALA A 100 6.83 -10.16 10.75
N ASN A 101 8.09 -9.80 11.03
CA ASN A 101 9.17 -10.63 11.58
C ASN A 101 10.49 -9.86 11.73
N CYS A 102 10.47 -8.52 11.62
CA CYS A 102 11.69 -7.70 11.61
C CYS A 102 12.14 -7.20 12.99
N ALA A 103 11.33 -7.39 14.04
CA ALA A 103 11.58 -6.79 15.36
C ALA A 103 12.56 -7.57 16.25
N GLU A 104 12.69 -8.89 16.08
CA GLU A 104 13.52 -9.69 17.00
C GLU A 104 15.03 -9.66 16.69
N LEU A 105 15.41 -9.18 15.49
CA LEU A 105 16.81 -9.11 15.06
C LEU A 105 17.47 -7.72 15.22
N ASP A 106 16.73 -6.70 15.66
CA ASP A 106 17.23 -5.31 15.72
C ASP A 106 17.35 -4.70 17.13
N LEU A 107 16.99 -5.41 18.21
CA LEU A 107 17.10 -4.82 19.56
C LEU A 107 18.53 -4.61 20.05
N LYS A 108 19.55 -5.02 19.28
CA LYS A 108 20.97 -4.93 19.66
C LYS A 108 21.78 -3.85 18.93
N LEU A 109 21.20 -3.06 18.02
CA LEU A 109 21.97 -2.03 17.28
C LEU A 109 21.59 -0.57 17.57
N CYS A 110 20.70 -0.30 18.54
CA CYS A 110 20.27 1.07 18.85
C CYS A 110 20.81 1.62 20.19
N VAL A 111 21.53 0.82 21.00
CA VAL A 111 21.80 1.17 22.42
C VAL A 111 23.17 1.83 22.67
N GLU A 112 24.15 1.77 21.77
CA GLU A 112 25.52 2.23 22.08
C GLU A 112 25.96 3.53 21.40
N ASN A 113 25.04 4.45 21.07
CA ASN A 113 25.42 5.79 20.58
C ASN A 113 24.62 6.94 21.21
N VAL A 114 24.39 6.90 22.53
CA VAL A 114 24.10 8.13 23.30
C VAL A 114 25.38 8.60 23.96
N GLY A 115 26.23 9.21 23.14
CA GLY A 115 27.33 10.05 23.60
C GLY A 115 26.76 11.30 24.27
N THR A 116 27.03 11.41 25.56
CA THR A 116 26.88 12.59 26.40
C THR A 116 27.11 13.91 25.64
N ASN A 117 26.10 14.77 25.62
CA ASN A 117 26.29 16.20 25.89
C ASN A 117 25.02 16.79 26.50
N ALA A 118 25.15 17.17 27.76
CA ALA A 118 24.22 17.98 28.50
C ALA A 118 24.28 19.42 27.99
N ALA A 119 23.14 19.98 27.58
CA ALA A 119 22.88 21.42 27.61
C ALA A 119 21.36 21.66 27.54
N SER A 120 20.76 21.79 28.72
CA SER A 120 19.72 22.74 29.10
C SER A 120 18.85 23.38 27.99
N VAL A 121 17.55 23.04 27.97
CA VAL A 121 16.47 24.03 27.91
C VAL A 121 15.30 23.51 28.75
N LEU A 122 14.95 24.27 29.79
CA LEU A 122 13.73 24.15 30.58
C LEU A 122 12.64 24.94 29.86
N VAL A 123 11.49 24.34 29.57
CA VAL A 123 10.23 25.08 29.50
C VAL A 123 9.13 24.30 30.20
N ALA A 124 8.43 25.05 31.03
CA ALA A 124 7.46 24.61 32.00
C ALA A 124 6.14 24.13 31.37
N GLU A 125 5.47 23.37 32.21
CA GLU A 125 4.14 22.79 32.12
C GLU A 125 3.09 23.90 32.21
N ASP A 126 2.04 23.86 31.39
CA ASP A 126 0.70 24.40 31.70
C ASP A 126 -0.34 23.82 30.72
N ASP A 127 -0.99 22.75 31.16
CA ASP A 127 -2.45 22.60 31.28
C ASP A 127 -3.37 23.14 30.16
N ILE A 128 -3.80 22.30 29.20
CA ILE A 128 -5.13 22.37 28.56
C ILE A 128 -5.57 20.95 28.13
N THR A 129 -6.59 20.41 28.81
CA THR A 129 -7.43 19.28 28.33
C THR A 129 -8.69 19.82 27.62
N PRO A 130 -9.60 18.97 27.12
CA PRO A 130 -9.61 18.34 25.80
C PRO A 130 -10.77 18.87 24.91
N VAL A 131 -10.59 18.92 23.59
CA VAL A 131 -11.70 19.24 22.67
C VAL A 131 -12.09 18.00 21.85
N LEU A 132 -13.33 17.57 22.12
CA LEU A 132 -14.18 16.68 21.33
C LEU A 132 -14.28 17.11 19.86
N GLN A 133 -14.25 16.13 18.96
CA GLN A 133 -15.09 15.97 17.75
C GLN A 133 -14.52 14.77 16.97
N SER A 134 -15.06 13.55 17.10
CA SER A 134 -16.17 13.04 16.29
C SER A 134 -16.50 13.92 15.09
N GLU A 135 -16.14 13.46 13.88
CA GLU A 135 -17.14 12.97 12.93
C GLU A 135 -16.48 12.23 11.77
N SER A 136 -17.17 11.17 11.38
CA SER A 136 -16.95 10.30 10.23
C SER A 136 -17.35 11.02 8.95
N GLU A 137 -16.50 11.02 7.94
CA GLU A 137 -16.93 11.35 6.58
C GLU A 137 -16.51 10.26 5.61
N THR A 138 -17.52 9.41 5.36
CA THR A 138 -17.65 8.52 4.20
C THR A 138 -17.47 9.29 2.91
N CYS A 139 -16.62 8.78 2.01
CA CYS A 139 -16.49 9.30 0.65
C CYS A 139 -17.74 8.94 -0.15
N THR A 140 -18.71 9.86 -0.20
CA THR A 140 -19.83 9.84 -1.13
C THR A 140 -20.09 11.27 -1.56
N GLU A 141 -19.53 11.66 -2.70
CA GLU A 141 -20.10 12.74 -3.50
C GLU A 141 -20.46 12.16 -4.87
N MET A 142 -21.76 11.92 -4.98
CA MET A 142 -22.46 11.74 -6.24
C MET A 142 -22.60 13.10 -6.91
N LEU A 143 -22.30 13.08 -8.20
CA LEU A 143 -22.75 14.01 -9.22
C LEU A 143 -24.21 14.39 -9.02
N GLU A 144 -24.51 15.69 -8.99
CA GLU A 144 -25.71 16.26 -9.64
C GLU A 144 -25.68 17.80 -9.66
N HIS A 145 -25.85 18.35 -10.86
CA HIS A 145 -26.48 19.62 -11.25
C HIS A 145 -25.78 20.11 -12.54
N GLU A 146 -26.44 20.44 -13.64
CA GLU A 146 -27.85 20.44 -13.99
C GLU A 146 -27.97 20.73 -15.49
N ASN A 147 -29.02 20.19 -16.10
CA ASN A 147 -29.80 20.73 -17.21
C ASN A 147 -29.24 21.89 -18.04
N ARG A 148 -28.94 21.60 -19.32
CA ARG A 148 -29.31 22.49 -20.43
C ARG A 148 -29.46 21.73 -21.76
N LEU A 149 -30.71 21.36 -22.07
CA LEU A 149 -31.14 21.19 -23.47
C LEU A 149 -31.22 22.59 -24.11
N PRO A 150 -30.92 22.71 -25.41
CA PRO A 150 -32.04 22.72 -26.35
C PRO A 150 -31.83 21.89 -27.63
N GLN A 151 -33.00 21.47 -28.11
CA GLN A 151 -33.40 20.94 -29.39
C GLN A 151 -32.54 21.35 -30.60
N MET A 152 -32.09 20.38 -31.40
CA MET A 152 -32.23 20.41 -32.86
C MET A 152 -32.45 18.99 -33.39
N LEU A 153 -33.68 18.74 -33.78
CA LEU A 153 -34.14 17.54 -34.48
C LEU A 153 -34.15 17.88 -35.98
N LYS A 154 -33.87 16.87 -36.82
CA LYS A 154 -34.15 16.75 -38.27
C LYS A 154 -33.03 17.18 -39.22
N ALA A 155 -32.26 16.21 -39.68
CA ALA A 155 -32.32 15.74 -41.08
C ALA A 155 -31.26 14.66 -41.29
N TRP A 156 -31.66 13.39 -41.42
CA TRP A 156 -31.03 12.38 -42.27
C TRP A 156 -31.79 11.05 -42.14
N LYS A 157 -32.96 11.00 -42.80
CA LYS A 157 -33.59 9.78 -43.30
C LYS A 157 -34.31 10.15 -44.60
N SER A 158 -34.17 9.27 -45.60
CA SER A 158 -34.57 9.36 -47.02
C SER A 158 -33.82 10.44 -47.82
N SER A 159 -33.14 10.16 -48.93
CA SER A 159 -33.27 9.07 -49.91
C SER A 159 -31.93 8.80 -50.60
#